data_AF-A0A330HQR5-F1
#
_entry.id   AF-A0A330HQR5-F1
#
_cell.length_a   1.000
_cell.length_b   1.000
_cell.length_c   1.000
_cell.angle_alpha   90.00
_cell.angle_beta   90.00
_cell.angle_gamma   90.00
#
_symmetry.space_group_name_H-M   'P 1'
#
loop_
_entity.id
_entity.type
_entity.pdbx_description
1 polymer ?
#
loop_
_entity_poly.entity_id
_entity_poly.type
_entity_poly.pdbx_seq_one_letter_code
_entity_poly.pdbx_strand_id
1 'polypeptide(L)'
;MRGYSCLDPNKIRPSQHQTLAHQCEGWGQVRADLIKRTGLERQETRIAFPGPVFLLNLKGVARNGEDFVDGRRISFQPRRAGSIIYMPGGKDWTGWDEGDANAAYLLVSIEQGFADEVFGGMVVGRRPTDLPPSIGFRDSVAEMALQRIAIELKQPDPISATMVESLATQLLAQMVRLSGVYREQAKGGLSSFDLKRVIGMIEASPDGRPTLAALAKEVGVSRFHFWRAFKQSTGMTPHAFIAQRRSCPLAWCS
;
A
#
# COMPACT_ATOMS: atom_id res chain seq x y z
N MET A 1 21.76 -12.00 14.44
CA MET A 1 22.51 -10.78 14.05
C MET A 1 23.38 -11.09 12.84
N ARG A 2 22.83 -10.96 11.63
CA ARG A 2 23.64 -10.85 10.40
C ARG A 2 23.29 -9.48 9.84
N GLY A 3 24.23 -8.54 9.94
CA GLY A 3 24.08 -7.24 9.30
C GLY A 3 23.96 -7.48 7.80
N TYR A 4 22.81 -7.11 7.23
CA TYR A 4 22.67 -7.08 5.79
C TYR A 4 23.61 -5.99 5.27
N SER A 5 24.58 -6.45 4.49
CA SER A 5 25.55 -5.65 3.74
C SER A 5 24.89 -4.39 3.21
N CYS A 6 25.61 -3.27 3.33
CA CYS A 6 25.44 -2.11 2.48
C CYS A 6 25.02 -2.53 1.05
N LEU A 7 24.29 -1.65 0.35
CA LEU A 7 24.50 -1.56 -1.09
C LEU A 7 26.01 -1.53 -1.28
N ASP A 8 26.58 -2.64 -1.76
CA ASP A 8 28.01 -2.72 -1.98
C ASP A 8 28.33 -1.63 -2.99
N PRO A 9 29.05 -0.56 -2.62
CA PRO A 9 29.37 0.50 -3.56
C PRO A 9 30.21 -0.03 -4.74
N ASN A 10 30.76 -1.25 -4.64
CA ASN A 10 31.44 -1.95 -5.74
C ASN A 10 30.51 -2.74 -6.67
N LYS A 11 29.22 -2.93 -6.34
CA LYS A 11 28.22 -3.51 -7.26
C LYS A 11 27.63 -2.47 -8.21
N ILE A 12 27.83 -1.19 -7.92
CA ILE A 12 27.75 -0.12 -8.91
C ILE A 12 29.10 -0.14 -9.63
N ARG A 13 29.13 -0.52 -10.91
CA ARG A 13 30.38 -0.45 -11.69
C ARG A 13 30.94 0.97 -11.58
N PRO A 14 32.26 1.15 -11.34
CA PRO A 14 32.86 2.47 -11.39
C PRO A 14 32.83 2.97 -12.83
N SER A 15 31.82 3.78 -13.15
CA SER A 15 31.88 4.67 -14.30
C SER A 15 33.01 5.67 -14.03
N GLN A 16 33.91 5.84 -14.99
CA GLN A 16 34.98 6.82 -14.91
C GLN A 16 34.39 8.20 -14.58
N HIS A 17 34.68 8.69 -13.37
CA HIS A 17 34.45 10.03 -12.78
C HIS A 17 33.46 10.18 -11.60
N GLN A 18 34.06 10.70 -10.51
CA GLN A 18 33.64 11.67 -9.49
C GLN A 18 32.64 11.31 -8.37
N THR A 19 33.19 11.44 -7.15
CA THR A 19 32.62 11.42 -5.79
C THR A 19 31.13 11.11 -5.66
N LEU A 20 30.83 9.86 -5.29
CA LEU A 20 29.58 9.50 -4.64
C LEU A 20 29.71 9.84 -3.16
N ALA A 21 29.18 10.98 -2.73
CA ALA A 21 29.05 11.22 -1.29
C ALA A 21 27.88 10.36 -0.80
N HIS A 22 28.19 9.37 0.03
CA HIS A 22 27.25 8.40 0.56
C HIS A 22 27.22 8.51 2.09
N GLN A 23 26.05 8.77 2.64
CA GLN A 23 25.78 8.74 4.07
C GLN A 23 24.67 7.72 4.31
N CYS A 24 24.79 6.89 5.34
CA CYS A 24 23.77 5.91 5.67
C CYS A 24 23.56 5.82 7.18
N GLU A 25 22.34 5.51 7.59
CA GLU A 25 21.97 5.26 8.98
C GLU A 25 20.93 4.14 9.05
N GLY A 26 20.97 3.36 10.13
CA GLY A 26 20.06 2.24 10.35
C GLY A 26 19.40 2.33 11.73
N TRP A 27 18.09 2.15 11.75
CA TRP A 27 17.25 2.23 12.95
C TRP A 27 16.47 0.92 13.12
N GLY A 28 17.20 -0.16 13.40
CA GLY A 28 16.60 -1.50 13.51
C GLY A 28 16.04 -1.98 12.17
N GLN A 29 14.72 -1.85 12.00
CA GLN A 29 13.97 -2.40 10.86
C GLN A 29 13.99 -1.51 9.60
N VAL A 30 14.56 -0.31 9.70
CA VAL A 30 14.61 0.67 8.62
C VAL A 30 16.03 1.17 8.43
N ARG A 31 16.46 1.29 7.18
CA ARG A 31 17.74 1.88 6.80
C ARG A 31 17.51 2.96 5.76
N ALA A 32 18.24 4.06 5.87
CA ALA A 32 18.28 5.10 4.86
C ALA A 32 19.71 5.31 4.34
N ASP A 33 19.82 5.56 3.04
CA ASP A 33 21.06 5.89 2.35
C ASP A 33 20.82 7.18 1.55
N LEU A 34 21.56 8.23 1.89
CA LEU A 34 21.62 9.49 1.14
C LEU A 34 22.80 9.42 0.18
N ILE A 35 22.52 9.45 -1.12
CA ILE A 35 23.53 9.40 -2.16
C ILE A 35 23.51 10.72 -2.95
N LYS A 36 24.68 11.34 -3.10
CA LYS A 36 24.90 12.50 -3.97
C LYS A 36 25.91 12.12 -5.03
N ARG A 37 25.57 12.37 -6.30
CA ARG A 37 26.45 12.16 -7.45
C ARG A 37 26.78 13.48 -8.13
N THR A 38 28.02 13.60 -8.61
CA THR A 38 28.50 14.74 -9.39
C THR A 38 29.26 14.25 -10.61
N GLY A 39 28.99 14.84 -11.78
CA GLY A 39 29.70 14.50 -13.02
C GLY A 39 29.25 13.19 -13.70
N LEU A 40 28.11 12.62 -13.28
CA LEU A 40 27.59 11.36 -13.85
C LEU A 40 26.29 11.64 -14.61
N GLU A 41 26.33 11.64 -15.93
CA GLU A 41 25.14 11.88 -16.76
C GLU A 41 24.23 10.65 -16.85
N ARG A 42 24.81 9.45 -16.91
CA ARG A 42 24.09 8.17 -16.97
C ARG A 42 24.40 7.27 -15.78
N GLN A 43 23.36 6.73 -15.16
CA GLN A 43 23.43 5.83 -14.03
C GLN A 43 22.86 4.46 -14.40
N GLU A 44 23.57 3.38 -14.07
CA GLU A 44 23.00 2.02 -14.08
C GLU A 44 22.35 1.73 -12.73
N THR A 45 21.17 1.12 -12.77
CA THR A 45 20.42 0.70 -11.59
C THR A 45 20.38 -0.83 -11.55
N ARG A 46 20.79 -1.39 -10.42
CA ARG A 46 20.59 -2.80 -10.09
C ARG A 46 20.33 -2.91 -8.59
N ILE A 47 19.06 -3.07 -8.25
CA ILE A 47 18.54 -3.02 -6.90
C ILE A 47 17.69 -4.26 -6.68
N ALA A 48 18.13 -5.12 -5.77
CA ALA A 48 17.36 -6.25 -5.28
C ALA A 48 17.40 -6.25 -3.76
N PHE A 49 16.23 -6.14 -3.14
CA PHE A 49 16.09 -6.16 -1.68
C PHE A 49 15.02 -7.17 -1.25
N PRO A 50 15.23 -7.87 -0.13
CA PRO A 50 14.24 -8.81 0.39
C PRO A 50 12.97 -8.10 0.85
N GLY A 51 13.07 -6.85 1.33
CA GLY A 51 11.95 -6.04 1.80
C GLY A 51 11.64 -4.83 0.93
N PRO A 52 10.56 -4.08 1.23
CA PRO A 52 10.14 -2.93 0.45
C PRO A 52 11.15 -1.79 0.45
N VAL A 53 11.21 -1.05 -0.65
CA VAL A 53 12.15 0.05 -0.85
C VAL A 53 11.44 1.27 -1.41
N PHE A 54 11.82 2.44 -0.89
CA PHE A 54 11.47 3.73 -1.43
C PHE A 54 12.73 4.46 -1.93
N LEU A 55 12.63 5.16 -3.05
CA LEU A 55 13.64 6.10 -3.51
C LEU A 55 12.98 7.46 -3.76
N LEU A 56 13.45 8.49 -3.06
CA LEU A 56 13.08 9.88 -3.30
C LEU A 56 14.20 10.58 -4.07
N ASN A 57 13.87 11.12 -5.24
CA ASN A 57 14.78 12.00 -5.95
C ASN A 57 14.81 13.37 -5.25
N LEU A 58 15.94 13.77 -4.68
CA LEU A 58 16.08 15.03 -3.92
C LEU A 58 16.56 16.19 -4.80
N LYS A 59 17.37 15.90 -5.83
CA LYS A 59 17.95 16.90 -6.71
C LYS A 59 18.25 16.30 -8.08
N GLY A 60 18.10 17.14 -9.10
CA GLY A 60 18.38 16.79 -10.49
C GLY A 60 17.18 16.13 -11.15
N VAL A 61 17.27 15.99 -12.47
CA VAL A 61 16.24 15.35 -13.29
C VAL A 61 16.83 14.20 -14.06
N ALA A 62 16.28 12.99 -13.87
CA ALA A 62 16.44 11.88 -14.80
C ALA A 62 15.42 12.05 -15.94
N ARG A 63 15.91 12.28 -17.16
CA ARG A 63 15.09 12.65 -18.33
C ARG A 63 14.71 11.45 -19.16
N ASN A 64 15.64 10.51 -19.30
CA ASN A 64 15.51 9.31 -20.12
C ASN A 64 15.98 8.09 -19.34
N GLY A 65 15.53 6.90 -19.73
CA GLY A 65 15.97 5.68 -19.13
C GLY A 65 15.11 4.49 -19.50
N GLU A 66 15.51 3.34 -18.97
CA GLU A 66 14.76 2.10 -19.05
C GLU A 66 14.76 1.44 -17.68
N ASP A 67 13.60 0.92 -17.30
CA ASP A 67 13.42 0.17 -16.06
C ASP A 67 12.89 -1.22 -16.38
N PHE A 68 13.38 -2.20 -15.64
CA PHE A 68 12.97 -3.58 -15.71
C PHE A 68 12.71 -4.09 -14.29
N VAL A 69 11.57 -4.75 -14.07
CA VAL A 69 11.25 -5.44 -12.82
C VAL A 69 11.09 -6.91 -13.12
N ASP A 70 11.87 -7.75 -12.44
CA ASP A 70 11.94 -9.19 -12.67
C ASP A 70 12.19 -9.51 -14.17
N GLY A 71 13.07 -8.73 -14.81
CA GLY A 71 13.41 -8.83 -16.23
C GLY A 71 12.35 -8.30 -17.21
N ARG A 72 11.19 -7.83 -16.74
CA ARG A 72 10.13 -7.26 -17.59
C ARG A 72 10.27 -5.75 -17.65
N ARG A 73 10.33 -5.21 -18.88
CA ARG A 73 10.36 -3.76 -19.10
C ARG A 73 9.09 -3.10 -18.56
N ILE A 74 9.26 -2.01 -17.83
CA ILE A 74 8.18 -1.13 -17.38
C ILE A 74 8.36 0.28 -17.97
N SER A 75 7.28 1.06 -17.96
CA SER A 75 7.30 2.40 -18.52
C SER A 75 8.21 3.31 -17.69
N PHE A 76 9.22 3.89 -18.34
CA PHE A 76 10.05 4.91 -17.72
C PHE A 76 9.23 6.20 -17.53
N GLN A 77 9.35 6.80 -16.36
CA GLN A 77 8.76 8.09 -16.04
C GLN A 77 9.88 9.07 -15.70
N PRO A 78 9.98 10.25 -16.35
CA PRO A 78 10.97 11.25 -16.00
C PRO A 78 10.89 11.63 -14.52
N ARG A 79 12.03 11.61 -13.83
CA ARG A 79 12.10 11.76 -12.38
C ARG A 79 12.74 13.09 -12.06
N ARG A 80 11.91 14.09 -11.74
CA ARG A 80 12.39 15.39 -11.23
C ARG A 80 12.62 15.27 -9.73
N ALA A 81 13.26 16.26 -9.11
CA ALA A 81 13.27 16.35 -7.65
C ALA A 81 11.84 16.22 -7.11
N GLY A 82 11.62 15.50 -6.02
CA GLY A 82 10.31 15.15 -5.45
C GLY A 82 9.66 13.88 -6.04
N SER A 83 10.16 13.33 -7.15
CA SER A 83 9.67 12.06 -7.68
C SER A 83 10.05 10.89 -6.77
N ILE A 84 9.10 9.97 -6.57
CA ILE A 84 9.23 8.79 -5.70
C ILE A 84 9.20 7.52 -6.55
N ILE A 85 9.97 6.53 -6.11
CA ILE A 85 9.88 5.14 -6.56
C ILE A 85 9.54 4.29 -5.35
N TYR A 86 8.61 3.36 -5.52
CA TYR A 86 8.30 2.30 -4.59
C TYR A 86 8.51 0.96 -5.27
N MET A 87 9.33 0.11 -4.65
CA MET A 87 9.58 -1.25 -5.07
C MET A 87 9.16 -2.22 -3.95
N PRO A 88 8.22 -3.15 -4.20
CA PRO A 88 7.88 -4.19 -3.24
C PRO A 88 9.08 -5.09 -2.92
N GLY A 89 9.05 -5.75 -1.76
CA GLY A 89 10.08 -6.72 -1.39
C GLY A 89 10.15 -7.90 -2.34
N GLY A 90 11.36 -8.45 -2.51
CA GLY A 90 11.61 -9.63 -3.34
C GLY A 90 11.59 -9.37 -4.85
N LYS A 91 11.61 -8.09 -5.27
CA LYS A 91 11.72 -7.69 -6.68
C LYS A 91 13.16 -7.41 -7.08
N ASP A 92 13.50 -7.78 -8.32
CA ASP A 92 14.76 -7.38 -8.95
C ASP A 92 14.50 -6.21 -9.89
N TRP A 93 14.92 -5.01 -9.48
CA TRP A 93 14.82 -3.80 -10.29
C TRP A 93 16.16 -3.52 -10.95
N THR A 94 16.17 -3.57 -12.28
CA THR A 94 17.32 -3.21 -13.10
C THR A 94 16.97 -2.11 -14.08
N GLY A 95 17.97 -1.40 -14.59
CA GLY A 95 17.73 -0.34 -15.54
C GLY A 95 18.90 0.60 -15.70
N TRP A 96 18.63 1.69 -16.40
CA TRP A 96 19.53 2.83 -16.46
C TRP A 96 18.71 4.10 -16.61
N ASP A 97 19.22 5.20 -16.10
CA ASP A 97 18.66 6.52 -16.38
C ASP A 97 19.76 7.53 -16.70
N GLU A 98 19.38 8.53 -17.48
CA GLU A 98 20.24 9.62 -17.92
C GLU A 98 19.57 10.96 -17.62
N GLY A 99 20.37 11.92 -17.18
CA GLY A 99 19.87 13.20 -16.74
C GLY A 99 20.95 14.16 -16.29
N ASP A 100 20.58 15.04 -15.36
CA ASP A 100 21.51 16.04 -14.85
C ASP A 100 22.72 15.35 -14.20
N ALA A 101 23.93 15.83 -14.53
CA ALA A 101 25.20 15.28 -14.02
C ALA A 101 25.34 15.39 -12.49
N ASN A 102 24.63 16.34 -11.87
CA ASN A 102 24.60 16.58 -10.43
C ASN A 102 23.23 16.24 -9.87
N ALA A 103 23.13 15.14 -9.13
CA ALA A 103 21.87 14.65 -8.58
C ALA A 103 22.03 14.14 -7.15
N ALA A 104 20.92 14.05 -6.43
CA ALA A 104 20.89 13.46 -5.09
C ALA A 104 19.61 12.67 -4.89
N TYR A 105 19.71 11.53 -4.20
CA TYR A 105 18.57 10.67 -3.90
C TYR A 105 18.68 10.11 -2.48
N LEU A 106 17.51 9.90 -1.86
CA LEU A 106 17.37 9.17 -0.63
C LEU A 106 16.79 7.79 -0.97
N LEU A 107 17.50 6.74 -0.59
CA LEU A 107 16.98 5.38 -0.59
C LEU A 107 16.58 4.99 0.82
N VAL A 108 15.39 4.44 1.00
CA VAL A 108 14.91 3.90 2.28
C VAL A 108 14.51 2.45 2.07
N SER A 109 15.19 1.53 2.76
CA SER A 109 14.88 0.11 2.75
C SER A 109 14.26 -0.31 4.08
N ILE A 110 13.20 -1.09 4.00
CA ILE A 110 12.44 -1.57 5.16
C ILE A 110 12.55 -3.10 5.21
N GLU A 111 12.81 -3.64 6.40
CA GLU A 111 12.83 -5.10 6.57
C GLU A 111 11.48 -5.74 6.23
N GLN A 112 11.52 -6.88 5.54
CA GLN A 112 10.32 -7.59 5.11
C GLN A 112 9.43 -7.98 6.30
N GLY A 113 10.01 -8.44 7.40
CA GLY A 113 9.26 -8.84 8.59
C GLY A 113 8.47 -7.70 9.22
N PHE A 114 9.08 -6.51 9.33
CA PHE A 114 8.40 -5.30 9.79
C PHE A 114 7.28 -4.89 8.84
N ALA A 115 7.53 -4.92 7.53
CA ALA A 115 6.51 -4.60 6.55
C ALA A 115 5.34 -5.58 6.57
N ASP A 116 5.59 -6.88 6.75
CA ASP A 116 4.56 -7.91 6.88
C ASP A 116 3.69 -7.70 8.12
N GLU A 117 4.29 -7.35 9.26
CA GLU A 117 3.57 -7.03 10.50
C GLU A 117 2.63 -5.83 10.33
N VAL A 118 3.17 -4.74 9.78
CA VAL A 118 2.41 -3.51 9.49
C VAL A 118 1.23 -3.79 8.56
N PHE A 119 1.45 -4.55 7.48
CA PHE A 119 0.39 -4.91 6.53
C PHE A 119 -0.65 -5.84 7.15
N GLY A 120 -0.23 -6.82 7.94
CA GLY A 120 -1.12 -7.74 8.64
C GLY A 120 -2.11 -7.01 9.57
N GLY A 121 -1.68 -5.90 10.17
CA GLY A 121 -2.55 -5.01 10.97
C GLY A 121 -3.49 -4.12 10.15
N MET A 122 -3.18 -3.84 8.88
CA MET A 122 -3.95 -2.92 8.04
C MET A 122 -4.93 -3.62 7.09
N VAL A 123 -4.50 -4.70 6.44
CA VAL A 123 -5.27 -5.40 5.40
C VAL A 123 -5.11 -6.92 5.56
N VAL A 124 -6.18 -7.56 6.04
CA VAL A 124 -6.19 -9.01 6.27
C VAL A 124 -5.90 -9.78 4.98
N GLY A 125 -4.92 -10.68 5.03
CA GLY A 125 -4.59 -11.61 3.94
C GLY A 125 -3.84 -10.98 2.76
N ARG A 126 -3.27 -9.78 2.94
CA ARG A 126 -2.39 -9.15 1.95
C ARG A 126 -0.98 -8.98 2.51
N ARG A 127 0.00 -9.04 1.60
CA ARG A 127 1.41 -8.79 1.89
C ARG A 127 1.90 -7.55 1.16
N PRO A 128 2.97 -6.89 1.63
CA PRO A 128 3.63 -5.79 0.90
C PRO A 128 4.00 -6.19 -0.54
N THR A 129 4.38 -7.44 -0.75
CA THR A 129 4.75 -8.01 -2.06
C THR A 129 3.59 -8.05 -3.06
N ASP A 130 2.35 -7.93 -2.60
CA ASP A 130 1.16 -7.96 -3.45
C ASP A 130 0.87 -6.59 -4.09
N LEU A 131 1.53 -5.52 -3.61
CA LEU A 131 1.38 -4.19 -4.20
C LEU A 131 2.16 -4.07 -5.52
N PRO A 132 1.65 -3.32 -6.51
CA PRO A 132 2.39 -3.09 -7.74
C PRO A 132 3.59 -2.16 -7.49
N PRO A 133 4.72 -2.35 -8.19
CA PRO A 133 5.78 -1.36 -8.21
C PRO A 133 5.28 -0.04 -8.80
N SER A 134 5.75 1.08 -8.26
CA SER A 134 5.35 2.41 -8.70
C SER A 134 6.60 3.26 -8.94
N ILE A 135 6.77 3.78 -10.16
CA ILE A 135 7.97 4.53 -10.55
C ILE A 135 7.57 5.95 -10.97
N GLY A 136 8.31 6.94 -10.47
CA GLY A 136 8.22 8.34 -10.91
C GLY A 136 6.97 9.07 -10.45
N PHE A 137 6.22 8.52 -9.50
CA PHE A 137 5.01 9.15 -8.96
C PHE A 137 5.36 10.27 -7.97
N ARG A 138 4.35 11.06 -7.60
CA ARG A 138 4.44 12.09 -6.56
C ARG A 138 3.26 11.96 -5.62
N ASP A 139 3.54 12.02 -4.32
CA ASP A 139 2.56 11.99 -3.26
C ASP A 139 3.10 12.81 -2.09
N SER A 140 2.34 13.80 -1.62
CA SER A 140 2.82 14.75 -0.62
C SER A 140 3.09 14.10 0.73
N VAL A 141 2.28 13.12 1.13
CA VAL A 141 2.44 12.41 2.41
C VAL A 141 3.72 11.58 2.38
N ALA A 142 3.92 10.79 1.32
CA ALA A 142 5.12 9.99 1.16
C ALA A 142 6.38 10.85 1.01
N GLU A 143 6.30 11.95 0.25
CA GLU A 143 7.43 12.88 0.08
C GLU A 143 7.84 13.51 1.42
N MET A 144 6.87 14.00 2.22
CA MET A 144 7.14 14.56 3.54
C MET A 144 7.77 13.53 4.47
N ALA A 145 7.27 12.29 4.49
CA ALA A 145 7.83 11.24 5.32
C ALA A 145 9.28 10.90 4.94
N LEU A 146 9.57 10.76 3.64
CA LEU A 146 10.92 10.49 3.13
C LEU A 146 11.87 11.67 3.41
N GLN A 147 11.44 12.91 3.19
CA GLN A 147 12.25 14.08 3.53
C GLN A 147 12.55 14.14 5.02
N ARG A 148 11.57 13.80 5.86
CA ARG A 148 11.73 13.76 7.31
C ARG A 148 12.70 12.66 7.77
N ILE A 149 12.72 11.49 7.12
CA ILE A 149 13.77 10.47 7.32
C ILE A 149 15.15 11.00 6.91
N ALA A 150 15.25 11.77 5.82
CA ALA A 150 16.52 12.37 5.41
C ALA A 150 17.07 13.40 6.43
N ILE A 151 16.20 14.01 7.24
CA ILE A 151 16.62 14.90 8.33
C ILE A 151 17.19 14.07 9.48
N GLU A 152 16.49 13.01 9.90
CA GLU A 152 16.96 12.07 10.94
C GLU A 152 18.31 11.45 10.58
N LEU A 153 18.53 11.10 9.30
CA LEU A 153 19.83 10.62 8.81
C LEU A 153 20.96 11.65 8.99
N LYS A 154 20.66 12.95 8.84
CA LYS A 154 21.67 14.01 8.93
C LYS A 154 21.96 14.42 10.37
N GLN A 155 20.97 14.30 11.24
CA GLN A 155 21.01 14.73 12.64
C GLN A 155 20.39 13.63 13.52
N PRO A 156 21.06 12.46 13.65
CA PRO A 156 20.53 11.37 14.44
C PRO A 156 20.54 11.73 15.93
N ASP A 157 19.47 11.34 16.62
CA ASP A 157 19.27 11.52 18.05
C ASP A 157 18.67 10.24 18.68
N PRO A 158 18.56 10.15 20.02
CA PRO A 158 18.05 8.95 20.69
C PRO A 158 16.61 8.55 20.35
N ILE A 159 15.80 9.45 19.78
CA ILE A 159 14.38 9.26 19.44
C ILE A 159 14.22 8.96 17.93
N SER A 160 15.25 9.21 17.10
CA SER A 160 15.23 8.97 15.66
C SER A 160 14.70 7.59 15.28
N ALA A 161 15.04 6.54 16.05
CA ALA A 161 14.61 5.19 15.73
C ALA A 161 13.08 5.04 15.74
N THR A 162 12.43 5.42 16.84
CA THR A 162 10.96 5.40 16.98
C THR A 162 10.28 6.28 15.92
N MET A 163 10.88 7.43 15.63
CA MET A 163 10.34 8.36 14.65
C MET A 163 10.42 7.80 13.22
N VAL A 164 11.56 7.20 12.85
CA VAL A 164 11.74 6.57 11.53
C VAL A 164 10.83 5.35 11.36
N GLU A 165 10.65 4.51 12.39
CA GLU A 165 9.70 3.40 12.35
C GLU A 165 8.26 3.87 12.14
N SER A 166 7.87 4.98 12.78
CA SER A 166 6.55 5.60 12.61
C SER A 166 6.35 6.13 11.18
N LEU A 167 7.38 6.76 10.60
CA LEU A 167 7.37 7.26 9.23
C LEU A 167 7.34 6.12 8.20
N ALA A 168 8.08 5.03 8.45
CA ALA A 168 8.04 3.83 7.63
C ALA A 168 6.65 3.18 7.65
N THR A 169 6.01 3.11 8.82
CA THR A 169 4.62 2.66 8.95
C THR A 169 3.67 3.53 8.12
N GLN A 170 3.82 4.86 8.18
CA GLN A 170 3.02 5.79 7.38
C GLN A 170 3.24 5.61 5.87
N LEU A 171 4.49 5.42 5.43
CA LEU A 171 4.82 5.17 4.02
C LEU A 171 4.13 3.90 3.51
N LEU A 172 4.22 2.80 4.26
CA LEU A 172 3.59 1.53 3.92
C LEU A 172 2.05 1.67 3.86
N ALA A 173 1.44 2.35 4.84
CA ALA A 173 0.01 2.64 4.84
C ALA A 173 -0.42 3.47 3.62
N GLN A 174 0.40 4.45 3.22
CA GLN A 174 0.11 5.28 2.05
C GLN A 174 0.17 4.46 0.76
N MET A 175 1.10 3.50 0.63
CA MET A 175 1.13 2.60 -0.54
C MET A 175 -0.12 1.72 -0.61
N VAL A 176 -0.62 1.25 0.53
CA VAL A 176 -1.89 0.53 0.62
C VAL A 176 -3.06 1.40 0.12
N ARG A 177 -3.12 2.68 0.51
CA ARG A 177 -4.15 3.62 0.03
C ARG A 177 -4.04 3.87 -1.47
N LEU A 178 -2.85 4.19 -1.96
CA LEU A 178 -2.61 4.53 -3.37
C LEU A 178 -2.83 3.35 -4.32
N SER A 179 -2.53 2.13 -3.86
CA SER A 179 -2.77 0.91 -4.65
C SER A 179 -4.26 0.65 -4.92
N GLY A 180 -5.17 1.34 -4.22
CA GLY A 180 -6.62 1.05 -4.27
C GLY A 180 -6.98 -0.32 -3.70
N VAL A 181 -6.02 -1.05 -3.11
CA VAL A 181 -6.26 -2.31 -2.38
C VAL A 181 -7.04 -2.04 -1.11
N TYR A 182 -6.85 -0.86 -0.51
CA TYR A 182 -7.81 -0.27 0.42
C TYR A 182 -9.06 0.21 -0.35
N ARG A 183 -9.79 -0.72 -0.96
CA ARG A 183 -11.24 -0.54 -1.03
C ARG A 183 -11.71 -0.79 0.38
N GLU A 184 -12.51 0.12 0.93
CA GLU A 184 -13.43 -0.28 2.00
C GLU A 184 -13.95 -1.65 1.61
N GLN A 185 -13.79 -2.67 2.48
CA GLN A 185 -14.58 -3.88 2.33
C GLN A 185 -16.00 -3.35 2.14
N ALA A 186 -16.54 -3.45 0.92
CA ALA A 186 -17.89 -2.97 0.64
C ALA A 186 -18.72 -3.54 1.78
N LYS A 187 -19.23 -2.66 2.67
CA LYS A 187 -19.81 -3.08 3.95
C LYS A 187 -20.72 -4.25 3.62
N GLY A 188 -20.28 -5.46 3.94
CA GLY A 188 -20.95 -6.64 3.43
C GLY A 188 -22.40 -6.55 3.90
N GLY A 189 -23.35 -6.86 3.03
CA GLY A 189 -24.74 -6.54 3.33
C GLY A 189 -25.54 -6.25 2.07
N LEU A 190 -26.85 -6.20 2.23
CA LEU A 190 -27.74 -5.60 1.26
C LEU A 190 -27.54 -4.08 1.27
N SER A 191 -27.66 -3.45 0.10
CA SER A 191 -27.71 -1.98 0.00
C SER A 191 -28.90 -1.46 0.82
N SER A 192 -28.87 -0.20 1.26
CA SER A 192 -29.99 0.41 2.00
C SER A 192 -31.32 0.35 1.23
N PHE A 193 -31.25 0.38 -0.09
CA PHE A 193 -32.40 0.27 -0.98
C PHE A 193 -32.95 -1.15 -1.05
N ASP A 194 -32.06 -2.14 -1.26
CA ASP A 194 -32.42 -3.56 -1.30
C ASP A 194 -32.94 -4.05 0.06
N LEU A 195 -32.33 -3.58 1.16
CA LEU A 195 -32.77 -3.90 2.50
C LEU A 195 -34.20 -3.38 2.76
N LYS A 196 -34.49 -2.12 2.42
CA LYS A 196 -35.84 -1.55 2.54
C LYS A 196 -36.87 -2.32 1.71
N ARG A 197 -36.51 -2.69 0.47
CA ARG A 197 -37.37 -3.46 -0.43
C ARG A 197 -37.70 -4.84 0.13
N VAL A 198 -36.68 -5.55 0.62
CA VAL A 198 -36.84 -6.88 1.22
C VAL A 198 -37.66 -6.81 2.51
N ILE A 199 -37.42 -5.83 3.38
CA ILE A 199 -38.22 -5.62 4.59
C ILE A 199 -39.67 -5.30 4.22
N GLY A 200 -39.91 -4.42 3.24
CA GLY A 200 -41.25 -4.12 2.75
C GLY A 200 -41.96 -5.35 2.20
N MET A 201 -41.26 -6.24 1.49
CA MET A 201 -41.84 -7.50 1.00
C MET A 201 -42.17 -8.48 2.14
N ILE A 202 -41.38 -8.50 3.22
CA ILE A 202 -41.66 -9.28 4.44
C ILE A 202 -42.90 -8.74 5.17
N GLU A 203 -43.01 -7.42 5.27
CA GLU A 203 -44.11 -6.72 5.97
C GLU A 203 -45.43 -6.77 5.18
N ALA A 204 -45.37 -6.71 3.85
CA ALA A 204 -46.55 -6.74 2.96
C ALA A 204 -47.14 -8.15 2.73
N SER A 205 -46.60 -9.19 3.39
CA SER A 205 -47.05 -10.59 3.25
C SER A 205 -47.83 -11.08 4.49
N PRO A 206 -49.13 -10.73 4.63
CA PRO A 206 -49.94 -11.08 5.81
C PRO A 206 -50.16 -12.59 5.97
N ASP A 207 -50.35 -13.35 4.88
CA ASP A 207 -50.80 -14.75 4.96
C ASP A 207 -49.77 -15.79 4.45
N GLY A 208 -48.61 -15.34 3.94
CA GLY A 208 -47.58 -16.21 3.36
C GLY A 208 -46.19 -15.90 3.89
N ARG A 209 -45.35 -16.93 4.12
CA ARG A 209 -43.92 -16.72 4.37
C ARG A 209 -43.23 -16.47 3.04
N PRO A 210 -42.69 -15.28 2.74
CA PRO A 210 -41.85 -15.13 1.56
C PRO A 210 -40.67 -16.10 1.69
N THR A 211 -40.48 -16.94 0.67
CA THR A 211 -39.39 -17.91 0.71
C THR A 211 -38.06 -17.19 0.62
N LEU A 212 -37.01 -17.77 1.22
CA LEU A 212 -35.65 -17.25 1.10
C LEU A 212 -35.23 -17.08 -0.37
N ALA A 213 -35.74 -17.95 -1.25
CA ALA A 213 -35.51 -17.88 -2.69
C ALA A 213 -36.20 -16.65 -3.32
N ALA A 214 -37.43 -16.33 -2.93
CA ALA A 214 -38.14 -15.14 -3.40
C ALA A 214 -37.42 -13.86 -2.94
N LEU A 215 -37.01 -13.79 -1.67
CA LEU A 215 -36.28 -12.64 -1.12
C LEU A 215 -34.92 -12.43 -1.81
N ALA A 216 -34.21 -13.52 -2.11
CA ALA A 216 -32.95 -13.45 -2.83
C ALA A 216 -33.14 -13.00 -4.30
N LYS A 217 -34.21 -13.48 -4.95
CA LYS A 217 -34.57 -13.10 -6.32
C LYS A 217 -34.91 -11.61 -6.42
N GLU A 218 -35.60 -11.05 -5.43
CA GLU A 218 -36.02 -9.65 -5.37
C GLU A 218 -34.84 -8.66 -5.45
N VAL A 219 -33.67 -9.07 -4.94
CA VAL A 219 -32.45 -8.26 -4.93
C VAL A 219 -31.38 -8.77 -5.90
N GLY A 220 -31.74 -9.72 -6.77
CA GLY A 220 -30.86 -10.20 -7.84
C GLY A 220 -29.64 -11.01 -7.39
N VAL A 221 -29.68 -11.68 -6.23
CA VAL A 221 -28.55 -12.47 -5.72
C VAL A 221 -28.92 -13.92 -5.45
N SER A 222 -27.91 -14.79 -5.34
CA SER A 222 -28.14 -16.20 -4.93
C SER A 222 -28.62 -16.29 -3.48
N ARG A 223 -29.32 -17.38 -3.12
CA ARG A 223 -29.80 -17.64 -1.75
C ARG A 223 -28.72 -17.55 -0.67
N PHE A 224 -27.53 -18.10 -0.95
CA PHE A 224 -26.42 -18.11 0.01
C PHE A 224 -25.87 -16.69 0.24
N HIS A 225 -25.68 -15.93 -0.84
CA HIS A 225 -25.28 -14.53 -0.77
C HIS A 225 -26.32 -13.67 -0.05
N PHE A 226 -27.61 -13.85 -0.35
CA PHE A 226 -28.70 -13.15 0.33
C PHE A 226 -28.70 -13.42 1.83
N TRP A 227 -28.58 -14.70 2.24
CA TRP A 227 -28.60 -15.07 3.66
C TRP A 227 -27.47 -14.37 4.44
N ARG A 228 -26.26 -14.37 3.88
CA ARG A 228 -25.09 -13.74 4.49
C ARG A 228 -25.25 -12.21 4.53
N ALA A 229 -25.64 -11.61 3.40
CA ALA A 229 -25.83 -10.17 3.27
C ALA A 229 -26.95 -9.66 4.21
N PHE A 230 -28.09 -10.35 4.28
CA PHE A 230 -29.19 -9.98 5.15
C PHE A 230 -28.81 -10.05 6.63
N LYS A 231 -28.11 -11.13 7.05
CA LYS A 231 -27.61 -11.25 8.43
C LYS A 231 -26.62 -10.16 8.78
N GLN A 232 -25.76 -9.80 7.84
CA GLN A 232 -24.80 -8.72 8.03
C GLN A 232 -25.46 -7.34 8.12
N SER A 233 -26.51 -7.10 7.32
CA SER A 233 -27.27 -5.84 7.35
C SER A 233 -28.20 -5.67 8.55
N THR A 234 -28.76 -6.76 9.08
CA THR A 234 -29.81 -6.71 10.13
C THR A 234 -29.36 -7.27 11.48
N GLY A 235 -28.20 -7.90 11.55
CA GLY A 235 -27.73 -8.65 12.72
C GLY A 235 -28.42 -10.00 12.92
N MET A 236 -29.45 -10.33 12.13
CA MET A 236 -30.30 -11.51 12.33
C MET A 236 -30.43 -12.34 11.06
N THR A 237 -30.61 -13.66 11.18
CA THR A 237 -30.91 -14.46 9.99
C THR A 237 -32.27 -14.07 9.41
N PRO A 238 -32.49 -14.19 8.09
CA PRO A 238 -33.79 -13.90 7.48
C PRO A 238 -34.96 -14.59 8.19
N HIS A 239 -34.78 -15.86 8.60
CA HIS A 239 -35.82 -16.61 9.29
C HIS A 239 -36.12 -16.04 10.68
N ALA A 240 -35.10 -15.67 11.46
CA ALA A 240 -35.28 -15.07 12.78
C ALA A 240 -35.96 -13.69 12.69
N PHE A 241 -35.61 -12.89 11.69
CA PHE A 241 -36.23 -11.58 11.45
C PHE A 241 -37.72 -11.70 11.11
N ILE A 242 -38.09 -12.62 10.22
CA ILE A 242 -39.50 -12.89 9.86
C ILE A 242 -40.29 -13.39 11.08
N ALA A 243 -39.69 -14.27 11.90
CA ALA A 243 -40.34 -14.76 13.12
C ALA A 243 -40.58 -13.64 14.13
N GLN A 244 -39.57 -12.79 14.39
CA GLN A 244 -39.65 -11.68 15.35
C GLN A 244 -40.74 -10.66 14.97
N ARG A 245 -40.86 -10.32 13.69
CA ARG A 245 -41.87 -9.37 13.19
C ARG A 245 -43.31 -9.86 13.32
N ARG A 246 -43.52 -11.18 13.52
CA ARG A 246 -44.85 -11.78 13.70
C ARG A 246 -45.20 -12.04 15.15
N SER A 247 -44.21 -12.28 16.01
CA SER A 247 -44.41 -12.48 17.44
C SER A 247 -44.71 -11.19 18.22
N CYS A 248 -44.55 -10.02 17.59
CA CYS A 248 -44.99 -8.74 18.13
C CYS A 248 -46.25 -8.29 17.38
N PRO A 249 -47.46 -8.46 17.94
CA PRO A 249 -48.65 -7.87 17.34
C PRO A 249 -48.53 -6.35 17.46
N LEU A 250 -48.66 -5.63 16.34
CA LEU A 250 -48.70 -4.16 16.26
C LEU A 250 -49.86 -3.51 17.05
N ALA A 251 -50.56 -4.26 17.90
CA ALA A 251 -51.71 -3.80 18.69
C ALA A 251 -51.37 -3.40 20.14
N TRP A 252 -50.11 -3.49 20.59
CA TRP A 252 -49.74 -3.27 22.00
C TRP A 252 -48.63 -2.23 22.23
N CYS A 253 -48.34 -1.37 21.25
CA CYS A 253 -47.49 -0.19 21.45
C CYS A 253 -48.25 1.08 21.07
N SER A 254 -49.10 1.55 21.99
CA SER A 254 -49.58 2.93 22.11
C SER A 254 -49.49 3.32 23.58
#